data_AF-W5PC22-F1
#
_entry.id   AF-W5PC22-F1
#
_cell.length_a   1.000
_cell.length_b   1.000
_cell.length_c   1.000
_cell.angle_alpha   90.00
_cell.angle_beta   90.00
_cell.angle_gamma   90.00
#
_symmetry.space_group_name_H-M   'P 1'
#
loop_
_entity.id
_entity.type
_entity.pdbx_description
1 polymer ?
#
loop_
_entity_poly.entity_id
_entity_poly.type
_entity_poly.pdbx_seq_one_letter_code
_entity_poly.pdbx_strand_id
1 'polypeptide(L)'
;MICTPVPGMQASWVCGAGEDTACVLSSCGGPSCYSSPALSTNALQKAQEAESVLHSLNNQVHRWKKQNRNISKLAEVCKKSALQLRKKLRKMKNQSESEEEKINLLVKKLKIFLLEEHVPREDVEKVANRVLDIHLPITSQNLTHELDKIQKLMQLCEDLRTEEDRLNKAADGAQEVLVKAEAAEKAENVLSNLSKMLNKLQQVQITQGRADSTITQLTAEITKFKKDELQQAENQAQEMKNKLDVAKHQSALEGGLAQLQTTLQRNQGKAGHARAQAEAARHQAGGLEEVIDRTSATKSRQTVLL
;
A
#
# COMPACT_ATOMS: atom_id res chain seq x y z
N MET A 1 37.00 -64.33 46.26
CA MET A 1 37.10 -63.29 45.21
C MET A 1 38.32 -62.44 45.48
N ILE A 2 39.23 -62.35 44.52
CA ILE A 2 40.40 -61.46 44.59
C ILE A 2 40.00 -60.19 43.83
N CYS A 3 39.87 -59.08 44.54
CA CYS A 3 39.67 -57.77 43.92
C CYS A 3 41.03 -57.28 43.42
N THR A 4 41.22 -57.20 42.11
CA THR A 4 42.37 -56.49 41.53
C THR A 4 41.97 -55.05 41.18
N PRO A 5 42.77 -54.05 41.56
CA PRO A 5 42.52 -52.67 41.17
C PRO A 5 42.89 -52.48 39.69
N VAL A 6 42.01 -51.81 38.93
CA VAL A 6 42.37 -51.26 37.61
C VAL A 6 43.19 -49.99 37.84
N PRO A 7 44.42 -49.88 37.30
CA PRO A 7 45.23 -48.69 37.48
C PRO A 7 44.61 -47.51 36.71
N GLY A 8 44.29 -46.41 37.41
CA GLY A 8 43.93 -45.13 36.79
C GLY A 8 42.48 -44.67 36.97
N MET A 9 41.60 -45.45 37.61
CA MET A 9 40.24 -45.02 37.95
C MET A 9 40.08 -44.87 39.47
N GLN A 10 39.80 -43.65 39.94
CA GLN A 10 39.29 -43.45 41.30
C GLN A 10 37.89 -44.06 41.40
N ALA A 11 37.84 -45.26 41.98
CA ALA A 11 36.68 -45.96 42.52
C ALA A 11 35.46 -46.11 41.59
N SER A 12 35.53 -47.04 40.64
CA SER A 12 34.35 -47.69 40.06
C SER A 12 34.47 -49.20 40.25
N TRP A 13 33.49 -49.79 40.93
CA TRP A 13 33.38 -51.24 41.12
C TRP A 13 32.29 -51.75 40.17
N VAL A 14 32.67 -52.59 39.20
CA VAL A 14 31.73 -53.26 38.30
C VAL A 14 31.47 -54.67 38.83
N CYS A 15 30.20 -55.03 39.05
CA CYS A 15 29.82 -56.39 39.42
C CYS A 15 29.71 -57.24 38.14
N GLY A 16 30.61 -58.20 37.97
CA GLY A 16 30.61 -59.15 36.85
C GLY A 16 29.70 -60.34 37.13
N ALA A 17 28.97 -60.78 36.10
CA ALA A 17 28.16 -61.98 36.10
C ALA A 17 29.06 -63.23 36.10
N GLY A 18 29.01 -64.00 37.19
CA GLY A 18 29.55 -65.35 37.29
C GLY A 18 28.48 -66.26 37.87
N GLU A 19 28.27 -67.40 37.22
CA GLU A 19 27.20 -68.36 37.52
C GLU A 19 27.35 -68.99 38.92
N ASP A 20 26.20 -69.22 39.55
CA ASP A 20 25.94 -70.06 40.72
C ASP A 20 26.76 -69.78 42.00
N THR A 21 26.38 -68.73 42.71
CA THR A 21 26.26 -68.80 44.17
C THR A 21 25.26 -67.75 44.66
N ALA A 22 24.29 -68.16 45.47
CA ALA A 22 23.24 -67.30 46.00
C ALA A 22 23.82 -66.02 46.63
N CYS A 23 23.55 -64.87 46.02
CA CYS A 23 23.81 -63.56 46.61
C CYS A 23 22.91 -63.42 47.84
N VAL A 24 23.45 -63.71 49.03
CA VAL A 24 22.95 -63.11 50.26
C VAL A 24 23.07 -61.60 50.07
N LEU A 25 21.95 -60.91 50.23
CA LEU A 25 21.76 -59.48 50.05
C LEU A 25 22.70 -58.70 50.99
N SER A 26 23.96 -58.51 50.59
CA SER A 26 24.85 -57.55 51.23
C SER A 26 24.33 -56.16 50.87
N SER A 27 23.54 -55.60 51.77
CA SER A 27 22.96 -54.26 51.69
C SER A 27 23.92 -53.26 51.04
N CYS A 28 23.61 -52.79 49.84
CA CYS A 28 24.23 -51.60 49.26
C CYS A 28 23.85 -50.40 50.13
N GLY A 29 24.61 -50.15 51.20
CA GLY A 29 24.21 -49.23 52.27
C GLY A 29 25.38 -48.63 53.05
N GLY A 30 26.56 -48.55 52.45
CA GLY A 30 27.66 -47.76 53.03
C GLY A 30 27.34 -46.26 53.04
N PRO A 31 28.01 -45.44 53.86
CA PRO A 31 27.78 -43.98 53.94
C PRO A 31 27.87 -43.26 52.57
N SER A 32 28.63 -43.80 51.62
CA SER A 32 28.71 -43.30 50.22
C SER A 32 27.55 -43.73 49.31
N CYS A 33 26.68 -44.67 49.72
CA CYS A 33 25.51 -45.12 48.95
C CYS A 33 24.21 -44.37 49.29
N TYR A 34 24.17 -43.66 50.42
CA TYR A 34 22.96 -42.93 50.88
C TYR A 34 22.48 -41.84 49.91
N SER A 35 23.36 -41.37 49.02
CA SER A 35 23.08 -40.34 48.02
C SER A 35 22.65 -40.88 46.65
N SER A 36 22.83 -42.19 46.36
CA SER A 36 22.54 -42.76 45.03
C SER A 36 21.06 -42.74 44.65
N PRO A 37 20.11 -43.16 45.52
CA PRO A 37 18.68 -43.12 45.21
C PRO A 37 18.18 -41.69 44.98
N ALA A 38 18.57 -40.73 45.83
CA ALA A 38 18.16 -39.33 45.69
C ALA A 38 18.70 -38.67 44.42
N LEU A 39 19.95 -38.97 44.02
CA LEU A 39 20.54 -38.51 42.77
C LEU A 39 19.83 -39.11 41.55
N SER A 40 19.46 -40.40 41.61
CA SER A 40 18.74 -41.08 40.53
C SER A 40 17.32 -40.53 40.35
N THR A 41 16.59 -40.26 41.44
CA THR A 41 15.26 -39.64 41.40
C THR A 41 15.32 -38.22 40.84
N ASN A 42 16.32 -37.43 41.24
CA ASN A 42 16.52 -36.08 40.71
C ASN A 42 16.84 -36.09 39.21
N ALA A 43 17.69 -37.02 38.77
CA ALA A 43 18.02 -37.20 37.36
C ALA A 43 16.79 -37.57 36.53
N LEU A 44 15.99 -38.53 37.01
CA LEU A 44 14.75 -38.95 36.35
C LEU A 44 13.74 -37.80 36.25
N GLN A 45 13.53 -37.06 37.34
CA GLN A 45 12.62 -35.92 37.34
C GLN A 45 13.04 -34.84 36.33
N LYS A 46 14.33 -34.49 36.29
CA LYS A 46 14.86 -33.53 35.30
C LYS A 46 14.73 -34.06 33.87
N ALA A 47 14.85 -35.38 33.67
CA ALA A 47 14.75 -35.99 32.34
C ALA A 47 13.32 -35.91 31.83
N GLN A 48 12.34 -36.23 32.69
CA GLN A 48 10.92 -36.08 32.39
C GLN A 48 10.52 -34.62 32.13
N GLU A 49 11.09 -33.68 32.88
CA GLU A 49 10.86 -32.24 32.66
C GLU A 49 11.43 -31.80 31.31
N ALA A 50 12.66 -32.21 30.97
CA ALA A 50 13.27 -31.92 29.69
C ALA A 50 12.46 -32.54 28.52
N GLU A 51 12.05 -33.80 28.64
CA GLU A 51 11.24 -34.49 27.63
C GLU A 51 9.91 -33.76 27.35
N SER A 52 9.21 -33.35 28.42
CA SER A 52 7.97 -32.56 28.31
C SER A 52 8.20 -31.23 27.58
N VAL A 53 9.26 -30.49 27.95
CA VAL A 53 9.59 -29.21 27.31
C VAL A 53 10.02 -29.41 25.86
N LEU A 54 10.76 -30.47 25.54
CA LEU A 54 11.18 -30.82 24.18
C LEU A 54 9.98 -31.15 23.29
N HIS A 55 9.06 -31.98 23.76
CA HIS A 55 7.85 -32.33 23.01
C HIS A 55 6.99 -31.09 22.74
N SER A 56 6.80 -30.26 23.78
CA SER A 56 6.11 -28.98 23.66
C SER A 56 6.79 -28.06 22.65
N LEU A 57 8.11 -27.92 22.71
CA LEU A 57 8.89 -27.07 21.81
C LEU A 57 8.82 -27.55 20.35
N ASN A 58 8.93 -28.86 20.12
CA ASN A 58 8.89 -29.42 18.76
C ASN A 58 7.54 -29.12 18.06
N ASN A 59 6.43 -29.35 18.76
CA ASN A 59 5.09 -29.03 18.25
C ASN A 59 4.93 -27.53 17.94
N GLN A 60 5.51 -26.69 18.79
CA GLN A 60 5.46 -25.25 18.67
C GLN A 60 6.32 -24.71 17.51
N VAL A 61 7.54 -25.20 17.33
CA VAL A 61 8.43 -24.84 16.18
C VAL A 61 7.75 -25.18 14.85
N HIS A 62 7.07 -26.33 14.75
CA HIS A 62 6.31 -26.67 13.56
C HIS A 62 5.13 -25.73 13.30
N ARG A 63 4.35 -25.41 14.35
CA ARG A 63 3.23 -24.46 14.27
C ARG A 63 3.70 -23.09 13.78
N TRP A 64 4.81 -22.62 14.33
CA TRP A 64 5.46 -21.37 13.97
C TRP A 64 5.90 -21.29 12.53
N LYS A 65 6.65 -22.29 12.05
CA LYS A 65 7.06 -22.33 10.64
C LYS A 65 5.86 -22.26 9.70
N LYS A 66 4.73 -22.86 10.09
CA LYS A 66 3.47 -22.75 9.35
C LYS A 66 2.84 -21.35 9.44
N GLN A 67 2.74 -20.77 10.64
CA GLN A 67 2.19 -19.42 10.83
C GLN A 67 3.03 -18.35 10.12
N ASN A 68 4.36 -18.45 10.20
CA ASN A 68 5.29 -17.53 9.55
C ASN A 68 5.13 -17.57 8.02
N ARG A 69 5.03 -18.77 7.44
CA ARG A 69 4.72 -18.93 6.00
C ARG A 69 3.37 -18.31 5.61
N ASN A 70 2.37 -18.36 6.50
CA ASN A 70 1.07 -17.76 6.22
C ASN A 70 1.13 -16.23 6.27
N ILE A 71 1.83 -15.66 7.25
CA ILE A 71 2.08 -14.20 7.34
C ILE A 71 2.84 -13.73 6.11
N SER A 72 3.91 -14.43 5.73
CA SER A 72 4.71 -14.10 4.53
C SER A 72 3.84 -14.04 3.27
N LYS A 73 2.97 -15.05 3.07
CA LYS A 73 2.00 -15.04 1.96
C LYS A 73 1.03 -13.86 2.03
N LEU A 74 0.50 -13.54 3.21
CA LEU A 74 -0.42 -12.42 3.40
C LEU A 74 0.27 -11.08 3.12
N ALA A 75 1.49 -10.89 3.62
CA ALA A 75 2.30 -9.70 3.38
C ALA A 75 2.61 -9.53 1.88
N GLU A 76 2.98 -10.61 1.19
CA GLU A 76 3.23 -10.58 -0.26
C GLU A 76 1.99 -10.24 -1.09
N VAL A 77 0.83 -10.81 -0.74
CA VAL A 77 -0.44 -10.44 -1.39
C VAL A 77 -0.75 -8.97 -1.14
N CYS A 78 -0.61 -8.52 0.11
CA CYS A 78 -0.86 -7.13 0.49
C CYS A 78 0.05 -6.16 -0.28
N LYS A 79 1.34 -6.45 -0.36
CA LYS A 79 2.34 -5.68 -1.11
C LYS A 79 2.03 -5.61 -2.60
N LYS A 80 1.64 -6.73 -3.22
CA LYS A 80 1.26 -6.77 -4.64
C LYS A 80 0.03 -5.90 -4.91
N SER A 81 -1.01 -6.03 -4.08
CA SER A 81 -2.22 -5.20 -4.18
C SER A 81 -1.90 -3.71 -3.98
N ALA A 82 -1.09 -3.37 -2.97
CA ALA A 82 -0.60 -2.01 -2.70
C ALA A 82 0.10 -1.42 -3.92
N LEU A 83 1.03 -2.18 -4.51
CA LEU A 83 1.83 -1.74 -5.65
C LEU A 83 0.95 -1.50 -6.89
N GLN A 84 -0.02 -2.39 -7.14
CA GLN A 84 -0.97 -2.24 -8.24
C GLN A 84 -1.83 -1.00 -8.04
N LEU A 85 -2.36 -0.78 -6.84
CA LEU A 85 -3.16 0.40 -6.52
C LEU A 85 -2.35 1.69 -6.65
N ARG A 86 -1.11 1.72 -6.14
CA ARG A 86 -0.19 2.85 -6.30
C ARG A 86 0.03 3.21 -7.77
N LYS A 87 0.24 2.20 -8.63
CA LYS A 87 0.39 2.41 -10.09
C LYS A 87 -0.88 3.00 -10.69
N LYS A 88 -2.07 2.50 -10.32
CA LYS A 88 -3.37 3.03 -10.76
C LYS A 88 -3.54 4.49 -10.33
N LEU A 89 -3.31 4.81 -9.05
CA LEU A 89 -3.42 6.17 -8.51
C LEU A 89 -2.45 7.14 -9.18
N ARG A 90 -1.18 6.75 -9.41
CA ARG A 90 -0.22 7.58 -10.14
C ARG A 90 -0.68 7.89 -11.57
N LYS A 91 -1.20 6.88 -12.28
CA LYS A 91 -1.75 7.09 -13.62
C LYS A 91 -2.91 8.08 -13.58
N MET A 92 -3.82 7.93 -12.62
CA MET A 92 -4.95 8.85 -12.46
C MET A 92 -4.50 10.26 -12.06
N LYS A 93 -3.47 10.42 -11.22
CA LYS A 93 -2.89 11.73 -10.87
C LYS A 93 -2.38 12.47 -12.09
N ASN A 94 -1.54 11.81 -12.89
CA ASN A 94 -1.01 12.41 -14.12
C ASN A 94 -2.14 12.75 -15.12
N GLN A 95 -3.17 11.91 -15.20
CA GLN A 95 -4.34 12.19 -16.03
C GLN A 95 -5.14 13.38 -15.49
N SER A 96 -5.38 13.44 -14.17
CA SER A 96 -6.10 14.54 -13.52
C SER A 96 -5.40 15.87 -13.75
N GLU A 97 -4.08 15.92 -13.57
CA GLU A 97 -3.26 17.11 -13.82
C GLU A 97 -3.32 17.54 -15.30
N SER A 98 -3.28 16.59 -16.23
CA SER A 98 -3.42 16.89 -17.67
C SER A 98 -4.82 17.41 -18.03
N GLU A 99 -5.89 16.81 -17.49
CA GLU A 99 -7.25 17.29 -17.75
C GLU A 99 -7.51 18.65 -17.07
N GLU A 100 -6.95 18.88 -15.88
CA GLU A 100 -7.00 20.17 -15.20
C GLU A 100 -6.35 21.28 -16.05
N GLU A 101 -5.19 21.01 -16.66
CA GLU A 101 -4.54 21.95 -17.57
C GLU A 101 -5.39 22.24 -18.81
N LYS A 102 -5.98 21.21 -19.42
CA LYS A 102 -6.90 21.36 -20.58
C LYS A 102 -8.12 22.20 -20.22
N ILE A 103 -8.75 21.93 -19.08
CA ILE A 103 -9.92 22.68 -18.61
C ILE A 103 -9.54 24.14 -18.34
N ASN A 104 -8.40 24.39 -17.68
CA ASN A 104 -7.92 25.74 -17.46
C ASN A 104 -7.66 26.50 -18.78
N LEU A 105 -7.14 25.82 -19.80
CA LEU A 105 -7.00 26.39 -21.15
C LEU A 105 -8.35 26.67 -21.80
N LEU A 106 -9.31 25.76 -21.69
CA LEU A 106 -10.68 25.93 -22.20
C LEU A 106 -11.37 27.13 -21.53
N VAL A 107 -11.30 27.25 -20.21
CA VAL A 107 -11.84 28.38 -19.44
C VAL A 107 -11.20 29.70 -19.89
N LYS A 108 -9.88 29.73 -20.13
CA LYS A 108 -9.20 30.91 -20.69
C LYS A 108 -9.73 31.27 -22.08
N LYS A 109 -9.90 30.30 -22.98
CA LYS A 109 -10.47 30.52 -24.32
C LYS A 109 -11.91 31.02 -24.26
N LEU A 110 -12.73 30.47 -23.37
CA LEU A 110 -14.11 30.90 -23.13
C LEU A 110 -14.15 32.34 -22.61
N LYS A 111 -13.25 32.70 -21.69
CA LYS A 111 -13.13 34.08 -21.21
C LYS A 111 -12.76 35.05 -22.33
N ILE A 112 -11.84 34.68 -23.21
CA ILE A 112 -11.49 35.51 -24.39
C ILE A 112 -12.70 35.66 -25.30
N PHE A 113 -13.40 34.57 -25.63
CA PHE A 113 -14.61 34.60 -26.46
C PHE A 113 -15.69 35.50 -25.86
N LEU A 114 -15.95 35.40 -24.56
CA LEU A 114 -16.96 36.23 -23.89
C LEU A 114 -16.61 37.73 -23.83
N LEU A 115 -15.33 38.08 -24.01
CA LEU A 115 -14.85 39.48 -24.03
C LEU A 115 -14.75 40.05 -25.46
N GLU A 116 -14.97 39.25 -26.51
CA GLU A 116 -14.94 39.75 -27.88
C GLU A 116 -16.11 40.71 -28.14
N GLU A 117 -15.78 41.87 -28.70
CA GLU A 117 -16.77 42.84 -29.13
C GLU A 117 -17.62 42.21 -30.24
N HIS A 118 -18.95 42.21 -30.06
CA HIS A 118 -19.98 41.71 -30.98
C HIS A 118 -20.43 40.25 -30.79
N VAL A 119 -20.21 39.63 -29.62
CA VAL A 119 -20.92 38.37 -29.28
C VAL A 119 -22.41 38.66 -28.98
N PRO A 120 -23.37 37.98 -29.66
CA PRO A 120 -24.79 38.11 -29.35
C PRO A 120 -25.10 37.73 -27.90
N ARG A 121 -26.03 38.43 -27.25
CA ARG A 121 -26.40 38.13 -25.85
C ARG A 121 -26.90 36.69 -25.66
N GLU A 122 -27.65 36.13 -26.63
CA GLU A 122 -28.10 34.74 -26.55
C GLU A 122 -26.94 33.72 -26.58
N ASP A 123 -25.83 34.05 -27.23
CA ASP A 123 -24.66 33.18 -27.31
C ASP A 123 -23.78 33.27 -26.04
N VAL A 124 -23.74 34.44 -25.39
CA VAL A 124 -23.11 34.62 -24.07
C VAL A 124 -23.78 33.73 -23.02
N GLU A 125 -25.12 33.71 -22.97
CA GLU A 125 -25.86 32.90 -21.99
C GLU A 125 -25.65 31.40 -22.19
N LYS A 126 -25.69 30.91 -23.44
CA LYS A 126 -25.40 29.50 -23.77
C LYS A 126 -23.98 29.09 -23.38
N VAL A 127 -23.01 29.98 -23.59
CA VAL A 127 -21.62 29.74 -23.20
C VAL A 127 -21.47 29.76 -21.68
N ALA A 128 -22.07 30.72 -20.99
CA ALA A 128 -22.04 30.82 -19.53
C ALA A 128 -22.63 29.57 -18.86
N ASN A 129 -23.79 29.10 -19.31
CA ASN A 129 -24.42 27.88 -18.79
C ASN A 129 -23.51 26.65 -19.00
N ARG A 130 -22.88 26.53 -20.18
CA ARG A 130 -21.93 25.44 -20.45
C ARG A 130 -20.65 25.53 -19.62
N VAL A 131 -20.16 26.73 -19.29
CA VAL A 131 -18.99 26.93 -18.42
C VAL A 131 -19.30 26.46 -17.00
N LEU A 132 -20.51 26.75 -16.50
CA LEU A 132 -20.94 26.34 -15.17
C LEU A 132 -21.07 24.81 -15.03
N ASP A 133 -21.36 24.11 -16.14
CA ASP A 133 -21.39 22.64 -16.20
C ASP A 133 -19.99 22.00 -16.29
N ILE A 134 -18.91 22.79 -16.39
CA ILE A 134 -17.54 22.26 -16.40
C ILE A 134 -17.18 21.79 -14.99
N HIS A 135 -17.26 20.48 -14.76
CA HIS A 135 -16.68 19.87 -13.59
C HIS A 135 -15.15 19.84 -13.68
N LEU A 136 -14.49 20.37 -12.65
CA LEU A 136 -13.06 20.20 -12.47
C LEU A 136 -12.77 18.77 -12.02
N PRO A 137 -11.70 18.14 -12.54
CA PRO A 137 -11.27 16.85 -12.06
C PRO A 137 -10.83 16.96 -10.60
N ILE A 138 -10.74 15.82 -9.94
CA ILE A 138 -10.34 15.76 -8.53
C ILE A 138 -8.96 16.38 -8.35
N THR A 139 -8.81 17.19 -7.29
CA THR A 139 -7.55 17.82 -6.92
C THR A 139 -6.44 16.80 -6.70
N SER A 140 -5.27 17.06 -7.30
CA SER A 140 -4.04 16.26 -7.16
C SER A 140 -3.64 16.02 -5.69
N GLN A 141 -4.08 16.89 -4.79
CA GLN A 141 -3.88 16.82 -3.35
C GLN A 141 -4.58 15.62 -2.71
N ASN A 142 -5.82 15.30 -3.11
CA ASN A 142 -6.53 14.10 -2.64
C ASN A 142 -5.82 12.82 -3.10
N LEU A 143 -5.27 12.81 -4.31
CA LEU A 143 -4.50 11.68 -4.83
C LEU A 143 -3.15 11.50 -4.12
N THR A 144 -2.55 12.58 -3.66
CA THR A 144 -1.30 12.55 -2.87
C THR A 144 -1.53 11.91 -1.51
N HIS A 145 -2.62 12.28 -0.82
CA HIS A 145 -2.99 11.68 0.46
C HIS A 145 -3.19 10.16 0.38
N GLU A 146 -3.86 9.66 -0.67
CA GLU A 146 -4.04 8.21 -0.84
C GLU A 146 -2.74 7.49 -1.23
N LEU A 147 -1.84 8.16 -1.97
CA LEU A 147 -0.49 7.63 -2.23
C LEU A 147 0.33 7.50 -0.94
N ASP A 148 0.21 8.45 -0.01
CA ASP A 148 0.91 8.41 1.27
C ASP A 148 0.42 7.24 2.15
N LYS A 149 -0.89 6.98 2.19
CA LYS A 149 -1.43 5.79 2.89
C LYS A 149 -0.88 4.49 2.32
N ILE A 150 -0.83 4.38 0.99
CA ILE A 150 -0.24 3.19 0.35
C ILE A 150 1.27 3.10 0.60
N GLN A 151 1.98 4.22 0.75
CA GLN A 151 3.39 4.19 1.13
C GLN A 151 3.58 3.66 2.55
N LYS A 152 2.76 4.09 3.51
CA LYS A 152 2.74 3.51 4.86
C LYS A 152 2.45 2.00 4.82
N LEU A 153 1.55 1.56 3.94
CA LEU A 153 1.30 0.12 3.73
C LEU A 153 2.55 -0.63 3.27
N MET A 154 3.25 -0.08 2.27
CA MET A 154 4.47 -0.72 1.77
C MET A 154 5.52 -0.82 2.87
N GLN A 155 5.65 0.20 3.73
CA GLN A 155 6.57 0.15 4.85
C GLN A 155 6.21 -0.95 5.85
N LEU A 156 4.94 -1.05 6.24
CA LEU A 156 4.46 -2.12 7.12
C LEU A 156 4.77 -3.51 6.52
N CYS A 157 4.60 -3.69 5.20
CA CYS A 157 4.94 -4.92 4.50
C CYS A 157 6.44 -5.27 4.53
N GLU A 158 7.34 -4.27 4.55
CA GLU A 158 8.79 -4.50 4.65
C GLU A 158 9.23 -4.75 6.11
N ASP A 159 8.64 -4.04 7.07
CA ASP A 159 8.91 -4.26 8.50
C ASP A 159 8.54 -5.69 8.90
N LEU A 160 7.43 -6.20 8.35
CA LEU A 160 6.99 -7.59 8.47
C LEU A 160 8.02 -8.60 7.98
N ARG A 161 8.69 -8.32 6.86
CA ARG A 161 9.73 -9.21 6.31
C ARG A 161 10.94 -9.27 7.24
N THR A 162 11.30 -8.14 7.84
CA THR A 162 12.39 -8.09 8.84
C THR A 162 12.04 -8.95 10.06
N GLU A 163 10.79 -8.91 10.51
CA GLU A 163 10.34 -9.72 11.64
C GLU A 163 10.21 -11.20 11.27
N GLU A 164 9.81 -11.52 10.03
CA GLU A 164 9.83 -12.88 9.47
C GLU A 164 11.23 -13.50 9.56
N ASP A 165 12.28 -12.75 9.18
CA ASP A 165 13.66 -13.21 9.23
C ASP A 165 14.13 -13.46 10.67
N ARG A 166 13.70 -12.62 11.62
CA ARG A 166 14.00 -12.80 13.06
C ARG A 166 13.31 -14.04 13.61
N LEU A 167 12.06 -14.27 13.24
CA LEU A 167 11.28 -15.44 13.63
C LEU A 167 11.85 -16.73 13.05
N ASN A 168 12.27 -16.74 11.79
CA ASN A 168 12.92 -17.89 11.17
C ASN A 168 14.23 -18.25 11.89
N LYS A 169 15.08 -17.27 12.20
CA LYS A 169 16.31 -17.48 12.98
C LYS A 169 16.03 -18.04 14.37
N ALA A 170 14.99 -17.55 15.05
CA ALA A 170 14.59 -18.06 16.36
C ALA A 170 14.11 -19.52 16.26
N ALA A 171 13.33 -19.87 15.24
CA ALA A 171 12.86 -21.23 14.99
C ALA A 171 14.01 -22.20 14.68
N ASP A 172 15.02 -21.76 13.93
CA ASP A 172 16.20 -22.57 13.62
C ASP A 172 17.09 -22.77 14.85
N GLY A 173 17.27 -21.74 15.68
CA GLY A 173 17.96 -21.87 16.97
C GLY A 173 17.23 -22.83 17.92
N ALA A 174 15.89 -22.80 17.94
CA ALA A 174 15.09 -23.76 18.70
C ALA A 174 15.29 -25.20 18.20
N GLN A 175 15.33 -25.40 16.88
CA GLN A 175 15.60 -26.69 16.27
C GLN A 175 17.01 -27.21 16.62
N GLU A 176 18.00 -26.34 16.64
CA GLU A 176 19.36 -26.70 17.04
C GLU A 176 19.42 -27.16 18.51
N VAL A 177 18.69 -26.47 19.40
CA VAL A 177 18.56 -26.87 20.81
C VAL A 177 17.86 -28.22 20.94
N LEU A 178 16.81 -28.48 20.15
CA LEU A 178 16.13 -29.79 20.10
C LEU A 178 17.10 -30.92 19.73
N VAL A 179 17.87 -30.75 18.65
CA VAL A 179 18.84 -31.77 18.19
C VAL A 179 19.93 -32.02 19.23
N LYS A 180 20.44 -30.95 19.87
CA LYS A 180 21.42 -31.08 20.95
C LYS A 180 20.86 -31.78 22.17
N ALA A 181 19.55 -31.67 22.39
CA ALA A 181 18.87 -32.31 23.51
C ALA A 181 18.74 -33.81 23.36
N GLU A 182 18.27 -34.25 22.20
CA GLU A 182 18.20 -35.67 21.84
C GLU A 182 19.59 -36.35 21.87
N ALA A 183 20.65 -35.60 21.56
CA ALA A 183 22.02 -36.11 21.63
C ALA A 183 22.53 -36.26 23.07
N ALA A 184 22.18 -35.35 23.98
CA ALA A 184 22.64 -35.41 25.36
C ALA A 184 21.87 -36.45 26.20
N GLU A 185 20.61 -36.72 25.86
CA GLU A 185 19.84 -37.84 26.44
C GLU A 185 20.58 -39.18 26.28
N LYS A 186 21.32 -39.34 25.18
CA LYS A 186 22.07 -40.57 24.85
C LYS A 186 23.47 -40.65 25.47
N ALA A 187 23.92 -39.64 26.20
CA ALA A 187 25.30 -39.54 26.70
C ALA A 187 25.40 -39.74 28.23
N GLU A 188 26.48 -40.38 28.70
CA GLU A 188 26.68 -40.85 30.08
C GLU A 188 26.72 -39.74 31.17
N ASN A 189 27.03 -38.49 30.80
CA ASN A 189 27.10 -37.33 31.72
C ASN A 189 25.77 -36.54 31.83
N VAL A 190 24.67 -37.26 32.04
CA VAL A 190 23.29 -36.77 31.89
C VAL A 190 22.97 -35.55 32.77
N LEU A 191 23.26 -35.59 34.08
CA LEU A 191 22.68 -34.64 35.07
C LEU A 191 23.08 -33.15 34.88
N SER A 192 24.37 -32.87 34.69
CA SER A 192 24.88 -31.49 34.54
C SER A 192 24.50 -30.90 33.17
N ASN A 193 24.53 -31.74 32.13
CA ASN A 193 24.16 -31.35 30.77
C ASN A 193 22.66 -31.09 30.67
N LEU A 194 21.84 -31.92 31.32
CA LEU A 194 20.39 -31.80 31.38
C LEU A 194 19.93 -30.50 32.05
N SER A 195 20.58 -30.09 33.15
CA SER A 195 20.23 -28.83 33.81
C SER A 195 20.54 -27.60 32.94
N LYS A 196 21.69 -27.58 32.24
CA LYS A 196 22.03 -26.49 31.30
C LYS A 196 21.08 -26.44 30.11
N MET A 197 20.65 -27.61 29.64
CA MET A 197 19.72 -27.77 28.53
C MET A 197 18.32 -27.30 28.88
N LEU A 198 17.83 -27.66 30.06
CA LEU A 198 16.53 -27.25 30.56
C LEU A 198 16.43 -25.72 30.64
N ASN A 199 17.47 -25.04 31.12
CA ASN A 199 17.53 -23.57 31.10
C ASN A 199 17.47 -23.00 29.68
N LYS A 200 18.19 -23.59 28.71
CA LYS A 200 18.14 -23.16 27.31
C LYS A 200 16.76 -23.36 26.70
N LEU A 201 16.13 -24.50 26.96
CA LEU A 201 14.78 -24.83 26.50
C LEU A 201 13.74 -23.84 27.04
N GLN A 202 13.81 -23.49 28.32
CA GLN A 202 12.94 -22.48 28.93
C GLN A 202 13.12 -21.10 28.28
N GLN A 203 14.35 -20.68 27.99
CA GLN A 203 14.59 -19.40 27.29
C GLN A 203 14.04 -19.39 25.86
N VAL A 204 14.16 -20.52 25.17
CA VAL A 204 13.53 -20.70 23.86
C VAL A 204 12.01 -20.58 23.98
N GLN A 205 11.38 -21.23 24.97
CA GLN A 205 9.95 -21.17 25.21
C GLN A 205 9.44 -19.74 25.54
N ILE A 206 10.22 -18.95 26.30
CA ILE A 206 9.88 -17.54 26.58
C ILE A 206 9.97 -16.70 25.31
N THR A 207 11.06 -16.85 24.56
CA THR A 207 11.24 -16.20 23.25
C THR A 207 10.09 -16.57 22.32
N GLN A 208 9.59 -17.79 22.49
CA GLN A 208 8.47 -18.31 21.75
C GLN A 208 7.13 -17.64 22.10
N GLY A 209 6.76 -17.55 23.36
CA GLY A 209 5.53 -16.85 23.74
C GLY A 209 5.48 -15.41 23.20
N ARG A 210 6.64 -14.72 23.17
CA ARG A 210 6.76 -13.36 22.61
C ARG A 210 6.48 -13.33 21.11
N ALA A 211 7.06 -14.26 20.37
CA ALA A 211 6.93 -14.32 18.92
C ALA A 211 5.52 -14.76 18.47
N ASP A 212 4.82 -15.63 19.22
CA ASP A 212 3.40 -15.93 18.98
C ASP A 212 2.53 -14.68 19.11
N SER A 213 2.82 -13.86 20.13
CA SER A 213 2.14 -12.57 20.31
C SER A 213 2.41 -11.63 19.13
N THR A 214 3.67 -11.52 18.70
CA THR A 214 4.05 -10.70 17.53
C THR A 214 3.35 -11.18 16.26
N ILE A 215 3.38 -12.48 15.95
CA ILE A 215 2.70 -13.10 14.80
C ILE A 215 1.21 -12.77 14.81
N THR A 216 0.56 -12.90 15.97
CA THR A 216 -0.88 -12.63 16.11
C THR A 216 -1.21 -11.16 15.87
N GLN A 217 -0.42 -10.26 16.47
CA GLN A 217 -0.57 -8.82 16.28
C GLN A 217 -0.40 -8.43 14.81
N LEU A 218 0.69 -8.88 14.18
CA LEU A 218 0.99 -8.61 12.77
C LEU A 218 -0.10 -9.14 11.84
N THR A 219 -0.63 -10.34 12.11
CA THR A 219 -1.73 -10.91 11.33
C THR A 219 -2.99 -10.06 11.42
N ALA A 220 -3.32 -9.57 12.62
CA ALA A 220 -4.46 -8.70 12.83
C ALA A 220 -4.28 -7.35 12.13
N GLU A 221 -3.09 -6.75 12.23
CA GLU A 221 -2.76 -5.48 11.58
C GLU A 221 -2.86 -5.59 10.04
N ILE A 222 -2.26 -6.61 9.42
CA ILE A 222 -2.37 -6.84 7.96
C ILE A 222 -3.83 -7.04 7.54
N THR A 223 -4.57 -7.85 8.29
CA THR A 223 -5.95 -8.18 7.94
C THR A 223 -6.84 -6.94 8.02
N LYS A 224 -6.70 -6.16 9.09
CA LYS A 224 -7.40 -4.89 9.26
C LYS A 224 -7.03 -3.92 8.14
N PHE A 225 -5.74 -3.76 7.86
CA PHE A 225 -5.28 -2.85 6.81
C PHE A 225 -5.85 -3.24 5.44
N LYS A 226 -5.76 -4.53 5.08
CA LYS A 226 -6.27 -5.04 3.80
C LYS A 226 -7.77 -4.81 3.67
N LYS A 227 -8.53 -4.97 4.76
CA LYS A 227 -9.98 -4.82 4.74
C LYS A 227 -10.41 -3.36 4.70
N ASP A 228 -9.81 -2.52 5.53
CA ASP A 228 -10.30 -1.17 5.76
C ASP A 228 -9.62 -0.20 4.79
N GLU A 229 -8.29 -0.06 4.87
CA GLU A 229 -7.57 0.96 4.12
C GLU A 229 -7.43 0.63 2.64
N LEU A 230 -7.10 -0.63 2.30
CA LEU A 230 -6.92 -1.01 0.89
C LEU A 230 -8.26 -0.99 0.13
N GLN A 231 -9.33 -1.49 0.75
CA GLN A 231 -10.67 -1.42 0.14
C GLN A 231 -11.16 0.02 0.01
N GLN A 232 -10.94 0.87 1.02
CA GLN A 232 -11.30 2.27 0.95
C GLN A 232 -10.56 2.99 -0.19
N ALA A 233 -9.25 2.77 -0.30
CA ALA A 233 -8.43 3.37 -1.36
C ALA A 233 -8.82 2.83 -2.75
N GLU A 234 -9.25 1.57 -2.87
CA GLU A 234 -9.83 1.02 -4.11
C GLU A 234 -11.17 1.66 -4.48
N ASN A 235 -12.08 1.82 -3.51
CA ASN A 235 -13.38 2.45 -3.73
C ASN A 235 -13.21 3.90 -4.16
N GLN A 236 -12.33 4.64 -3.48
CA GLN A 236 -11.97 5.99 -3.87
C GLN A 236 -11.34 6.00 -5.26
N ALA A 237 -10.39 5.11 -5.57
CA ALA A 237 -9.81 5.02 -6.91
C ALA A 237 -10.88 4.81 -8.00
N GLN A 238 -11.92 4.02 -7.72
CA GLN A 238 -13.02 3.82 -8.65
C GLN A 238 -13.91 5.06 -8.81
N GLU A 239 -14.27 5.73 -7.71
CA GLU A 239 -14.99 7.00 -7.76
C GLU A 239 -14.19 8.05 -8.55
N MET A 240 -12.88 8.10 -8.32
CA MET A 240 -11.99 9.02 -8.99
C MET A 240 -11.91 8.76 -10.48
N LYS A 241 -11.84 7.48 -10.88
CA LYS A 241 -11.90 7.09 -12.28
C LYS A 241 -13.19 7.58 -12.95
N ASN A 242 -14.34 7.42 -12.30
CA ASN A 242 -15.62 7.84 -12.86
C ASN A 242 -15.66 9.36 -13.09
N LYS A 243 -15.18 10.15 -12.11
CA LYS A 243 -15.10 11.62 -12.24
C LYS A 243 -14.14 12.05 -13.35
N LEU A 244 -13.00 11.38 -13.48
CA LEU A 244 -12.04 11.64 -14.55
C LEU A 244 -12.61 11.30 -15.94
N ASP A 245 -13.38 10.22 -16.05
CA ASP A 245 -14.02 9.86 -17.32
C ASP A 245 -15.08 10.89 -17.72
N VAL A 246 -15.81 11.49 -16.76
CA VAL A 246 -16.68 12.65 -17.02
C VAL A 246 -15.89 13.86 -17.52
N ALA A 247 -14.75 14.18 -16.89
CA ALA A 247 -13.90 15.31 -17.31
C ALA A 247 -13.39 15.14 -18.75
N LYS A 248 -12.96 13.92 -19.15
CA LYS A 248 -12.54 13.64 -20.54
C LYS A 248 -13.63 13.93 -21.58
N HIS A 249 -14.91 13.83 -21.22
CA HIS A 249 -16.00 14.09 -22.16
C HIS A 249 -16.18 15.60 -22.46
N GLN A 250 -15.43 16.51 -21.82
CA GLN A 250 -15.44 17.95 -22.13
C GLN A 250 -14.81 18.30 -23.49
N SER A 251 -14.23 17.35 -24.24
CA SER A 251 -13.85 17.56 -25.65
C SER A 251 -15.02 18.00 -26.54
N ALA A 252 -16.26 17.63 -26.19
CA ALA A 252 -17.45 18.14 -26.89
C ALA A 252 -17.61 19.66 -26.72
N LEU A 253 -17.20 20.20 -25.56
CA LEU A 253 -17.20 21.64 -25.30
C LEU A 253 -16.14 22.36 -26.15
N GLU A 254 -14.94 21.81 -26.26
CA GLU A 254 -13.88 22.38 -27.11
C GLU A 254 -14.31 22.45 -28.57
N GLY A 255 -14.92 21.38 -29.10
CA GLY A 255 -15.47 21.36 -30.46
C GLY A 255 -16.59 22.39 -30.66
N GLY A 256 -17.49 22.50 -29.68
CA GLY A 256 -18.56 23.50 -29.71
C GLY A 256 -18.04 24.95 -29.68
N LEU A 257 -17.00 25.23 -28.89
CA LEU A 257 -16.38 26.56 -28.84
C LEU A 257 -15.73 26.94 -30.17
N ALA A 258 -15.00 26.01 -30.80
CA ALA A 258 -14.38 26.24 -32.11
C ALA A 258 -15.43 26.56 -33.20
N GLN A 259 -16.58 25.89 -33.15
CA GLN A 259 -17.71 26.17 -34.05
C GLN A 259 -18.31 27.56 -33.82
N LEU A 260 -18.48 27.96 -32.54
CA LEU A 260 -18.97 29.30 -32.18
C LEU A 260 -18.01 30.40 -32.64
N GLN A 261 -16.70 30.25 -32.41
CA GLN A 261 -15.68 31.18 -32.89
C GLN A 261 -15.71 31.34 -34.41
N THR A 262 -15.80 30.23 -35.15
CA THR A 262 -15.92 30.26 -36.61
C THR A 262 -17.19 31.00 -37.07
N THR A 263 -18.29 30.81 -36.34
CA THR A 263 -19.57 31.48 -36.65
C THR A 263 -19.50 32.98 -36.36
N LEU A 264 -18.88 33.37 -35.25
CA LEU A 264 -18.66 34.76 -34.88
C LEU A 264 -17.82 35.50 -35.93
N GLN A 265 -16.69 34.93 -36.34
CA GLN A 265 -15.84 35.51 -37.40
C GLN A 265 -16.61 35.71 -38.71
N ARG A 266 -17.43 34.73 -39.12
CA ARG A 266 -18.28 34.85 -40.31
C ARG A 266 -19.30 35.97 -40.16
N ASN A 267 -19.92 36.10 -39.00
CA ASN A 267 -20.91 37.15 -38.73
C ASN A 267 -20.27 38.54 -38.71
N GLN A 268 -19.08 38.69 -38.13
CA GLN A 268 -18.30 39.93 -38.18
C GLN A 268 -17.97 40.33 -39.62
N GLY A 269 -17.52 39.38 -40.46
CA GLY A 269 -17.27 39.64 -41.88
C GLY A 269 -18.51 40.12 -42.63
N LYS A 270 -19.67 39.51 -42.37
CA LYS A 270 -20.96 39.93 -42.93
C LYS A 270 -21.38 41.33 -42.44
N ALA A 271 -21.23 41.61 -41.15
CA ALA A 271 -21.55 42.92 -40.57
C ALA A 271 -20.66 44.02 -41.17
N GLY A 272 -19.36 43.75 -41.36
CA GLY A 272 -18.44 44.66 -42.04
C GLY A 272 -18.85 44.95 -43.48
N HIS A 273 -19.24 43.91 -44.24
CA HIS A 273 -19.75 44.09 -45.61
C HIS A 273 -21.04 44.93 -45.65
N ALA A 274 -21.99 44.64 -44.76
CA ALA A 274 -23.24 45.39 -44.66
C ALA A 274 -22.99 46.86 -44.29
N ARG A 275 -22.04 47.12 -43.38
CA ARG A 275 -21.65 48.48 -43.00
C ARG A 275 -21.00 49.23 -44.17
N ALA A 276 -20.08 48.60 -44.89
CA ALA A 276 -19.45 49.20 -46.06
C ALA A 276 -20.47 49.52 -47.16
N GLN A 277 -21.44 48.63 -47.40
CA GLN A 277 -22.56 48.91 -48.32
C GLN A 277 -23.42 50.08 -47.85
N ALA A 278 -23.76 50.14 -46.56
CA ALA A 278 -24.55 51.23 -46.00
C ALA A 278 -23.81 52.58 -46.09
N GLU A 279 -22.50 52.61 -45.82
CA GLU A 279 -21.66 53.81 -45.97
C GLU A 279 -21.58 54.25 -47.44
N ALA A 280 -21.38 53.32 -48.38
CA ALA A 280 -21.37 53.62 -49.81
C ALA A 280 -22.73 54.18 -50.30
N ALA A 281 -23.85 53.57 -49.88
CA ALA A 281 -25.19 54.06 -50.20
C ALA A 281 -25.45 55.44 -49.60
N ARG A 282 -24.99 55.70 -48.37
CA ARG A 282 -25.09 57.00 -47.72
C ARG A 282 -24.27 58.07 -48.44
N HIS A 283 -23.07 57.75 -48.90
CA HIS A 283 -22.25 58.65 -49.72
C HIS A 283 -22.92 58.97 -51.07
N GLN A 284 -23.50 57.98 -51.73
CA GLN A 284 -24.29 58.21 -52.96
C GLN A 284 -25.50 59.10 -52.72
N ALA A 285 -26.26 58.85 -51.64
CA ALA A 285 -27.42 59.66 -51.27
C ALA A 285 -27.03 61.12 -51.00
N GLY A 286 -25.96 61.36 -50.23
CA GLY A 286 -25.47 62.72 -49.98
C GLY A 286 -25.00 63.45 -51.24
N GLY A 287 -24.36 62.73 -52.18
CA GLY A 287 -23.99 63.31 -53.48
C GLY A 287 -25.20 63.68 -54.34
N LEU A 288 -26.27 62.88 -54.30
CA LEU A 288 -27.54 63.20 -54.97
C LEU A 288 -28.22 64.42 -54.36
N GLU A 289 -28.19 64.55 -53.03
CA GLU A 289 -28.75 65.70 -52.32
C GLU A 289 -28.03 67.01 -52.69
N GLU A 290 -26.69 67.00 -52.77
CA GLU A 290 -25.91 68.16 -53.21
C GLU A 290 -26.23 68.56 -54.66
N VAL A 291 -26.47 67.59 -55.55
CA VAL A 291 -26.89 67.85 -56.94
C VAL A 291 -28.28 68.48 -56.96
N ILE A 292 -29.23 67.97 -56.18
CA ILE A 292 -30.58 68.52 -56.08
C ILE A 292 -30.54 69.98 -55.60
N ASP A 293 -29.76 70.28 -54.56
CA ASP A 293 -29.59 71.63 -54.01
C ASP A 293 -28.97 72.62 -55.02
N ARG A 294 -27.98 72.19 -55.80
CA ARG A 294 -27.43 73.03 -56.88
C ARG A 294 -28.45 73.30 -57.99
N THR A 295 -29.29 72.32 -58.30
CA THR A 295 -30.30 72.43 -59.35
C THR A 295 -31.46 73.33 -58.92
N SER A 296 -31.87 73.28 -57.65
CA SER A 296 -32.89 74.18 -57.09
C SER A 296 -32.37 75.63 -56.97
N ALA A 297 -31.10 75.83 -56.62
CA ALA A 297 -30.47 77.16 -56.54
C ALA A 297 -30.33 77.82 -57.93
N THR A 298 -29.99 77.06 -58.97
CA THR A 298 -29.92 77.56 -60.35
C THR A 298 -31.31 77.92 -60.90
N LYS A 299 -32.32 77.09 -60.63
CA LYS A 299 -33.72 77.38 -61.01
C LYS A 299 -34.26 78.64 -60.33
N SER A 300 -33.91 78.84 -59.05
CA SER A 300 -34.29 80.05 -58.30
C SER A 300 -33.63 81.31 -58.88
N ARG A 301 -32.35 81.26 -59.28
CA ARG A 301 -31.68 82.37 -59.98
C ARG A 301 -32.32 82.71 -61.32
N GLN A 302 -32.79 81.71 -62.06
CA GLN A 302 -33.43 81.90 -63.37
C GLN A 302 -34.84 82.50 -63.25
N THR A 303 -35.51 82.31 -62.11
CA THR A 303 -36.85 82.88 -61.82
C THR A 303 -36.80 84.34 -61.36
N VAL A 304 -35.64 84.83 -60.90
CA VAL A 304 -35.42 86.24 -60.51
C VAL A 304 -34.97 87.11 -61.71
N LEU A 305 -34.62 86.49 -62.84
CA LEU A 305 -34.17 87.14 -64.07
C LEU A 305 -35.27 87.25 -65.16
N LEU A 306 -36.51 86.91 -64.82
CA LEU A 306 -37.72 87.10 -65.63
C LEU A 306 -38.66 88.05 -64.89
#